data_AF-A0A7C5X462-F1
#
_entry.id   AF-A0A7C5X462-F1
#
_cell.length_a   1.000
_cell.length_b   1.000
_cell.length_c   1.000
_cell.angle_alpha   90.00
_cell.angle_beta   90.00
_cell.angle_gamma   90.00
#
_symmetry.space_group_name_H-M   'P 1'
#
loop_
_entity.id
_entity.type
_entity.pdbx_description
1 polymer ?
#
loop_
_entity_poly.entity_id
_entity_poly.type
_entity_poly.pdbx_seq_one_letter_code
_entity_poly.pdbx_strand_id
1 'polypeptide(L)'
;MPELSDVSTLFRDLENNVLRRDRISRRLRHLYQRASKDEDYTAIVEHVKSLRASRRALLRVLRELRKVELYGEYVDLVETIVGYVYAVGIHIEKELLAAVSEVLEKGRSTKEYVDEIRKVDMAELEELTRELESTLKAIKARAQS
;
A
#
# COMPACT_ATOMS: atom_id res chain seq x y z
N MET A 1 1.22 -2.32 30.50
CA MET A 1 1.86 -2.48 29.17
C MET A 1 0.72 -2.61 28.17
N PRO A 2 0.75 -1.94 27.00
CA PRO A 2 -0.27 -2.17 25.98
C PRO A 2 -0.25 -3.65 25.56
N GLU A 3 -1.41 -4.29 25.50
CA GLU A 3 -1.53 -5.65 24.94
C GLU A 3 -1.07 -5.62 23.48
N LEU A 4 -0.10 -6.47 23.15
CA LEU A 4 0.33 -6.64 21.77
C LEU A 4 -0.79 -7.34 21.00
N SER A 5 -1.06 -6.85 19.78
CA SER A 5 -2.03 -7.47 18.87
C SER A 5 -1.67 -8.95 18.62
N ASP A 6 -2.66 -9.84 18.66
CA ASP A 6 -2.47 -11.25 18.33
C ASP A 6 -2.03 -11.42 16.86
N VAL A 7 -1.12 -12.36 16.62
CA VAL A 7 -0.54 -12.65 15.29
C VAL A 7 -1.62 -12.95 14.27
N SER A 8 -2.69 -13.66 14.67
CA SER A 8 -3.80 -13.97 13.76
C SER A 8 -4.55 -12.71 13.30
N THR A 9 -4.66 -11.71 14.18
CA THR A 9 -5.30 -10.41 13.88
C THR A 9 -4.41 -9.60 12.95
N LEU A 10 -3.11 -9.52 13.25
CA LEU A 10 -2.15 -8.82 12.40
C LEU A 10 -2.03 -9.44 11.01
N PHE A 11 -2.06 -10.77 10.91
CA PHE A 11 -2.06 -11.47 9.63
C PHE A 11 -3.33 -11.13 8.81
N ARG A 12 -4.50 -11.20 9.45
CA ARG A 12 -5.77 -10.83 8.80
C ARG A 12 -5.76 -9.38 8.33
N ASP A 13 -5.23 -8.46 9.14
CA ASP A 13 -5.11 -7.06 8.78
C ASP A 13 -4.13 -6.84 7.62
N LEU A 14 -3.01 -7.56 7.62
CA LEU A 14 -2.05 -7.56 6.51
C LEU A 14 -2.74 -8.00 5.21
N GLU A 15 -3.36 -9.18 5.22
CA GLU A 15 -4.07 -9.75 4.07
C GLU A 15 -5.18 -8.80 3.55
N ASN A 16 -6.02 -8.30 4.46
CA ASN A 16 -7.10 -7.39 4.12
C ASN A 16 -6.59 -6.10 3.48
N ASN A 17 -5.50 -5.53 4.00
CA ASN A 17 -4.91 -4.32 3.44
C ASN A 17 -4.35 -4.56 2.03
N VAL A 18 -3.69 -5.70 1.80
CA VAL A 18 -3.18 -6.06 0.47
C VAL A 18 -4.32 -6.26 -0.53
N LEU A 19 -5.33 -7.06 -0.17
CA LEU A 19 -6.51 -7.30 -1.02
C LEU A 19 -7.32 -6.02 -1.29
N ARG A 20 -7.37 -5.10 -0.32
CA ARG A 20 -8.02 -3.80 -0.48
C ARG A 20 -7.25 -2.93 -1.47
N ARG A 21 -5.92 -2.85 -1.36
CA ARG A 21 -5.06 -2.11 -2.31
C ARG A 21 -5.24 -2.63 -3.72
N ASP A 22 -5.19 -3.95 -3.95
CA ASP A 22 -5.38 -4.53 -5.28
C ASP A 22 -6.76 -4.23 -5.88
N ARG A 23 -7.80 -4.18 -5.06
CA ARG A 23 -9.15 -3.76 -5.49
C ARG A 23 -9.20 -2.28 -5.87
N ILE A 24 -8.61 -1.41 -5.06
CA ILE A 24 -8.54 0.03 -5.36
C ILE A 24 -7.73 0.27 -6.63
N SER A 25 -6.58 -0.36 -6.77
CA SER A 25 -5.69 -0.23 -7.94
C SER A 25 -6.37 -0.65 -9.24
N ARG A 26 -7.12 -1.76 -9.23
CA ARG A 26 -7.92 -2.20 -10.39
C ARG A 26 -9.00 -1.17 -10.75
N ARG A 27 -9.72 -0.64 -9.76
CA ARG A 27 -10.75 0.39 -10.00
C ARG A 27 -10.15 1.68 -10.55
N LEU A 28 -9.05 2.16 -9.95
CA LEU A 28 -8.32 3.32 -10.46
C LEU A 28 -7.89 3.13 -11.90
N ARG A 29 -7.39 1.94 -12.26
CA ARG A 29 -6.99 1.62 -13.63
C ARG A 29 -8.11 1.81 -14.63
N HIS A 30 -9.31 1.32 -14.30
CA HIS A 30 -10.48 1.54 -15.14
C HIS A 30 -10.94 3.00 -15.19
N LEU A 31 -10.82 3.74 -14.09
CA LEU A 31 -11.26 5.14 -14.03
C LEU A 31 -10.35 6.06 -14.83
N TYR A 32 -9.03 6.01 -14.61
CA TYR A 32 -8.11 6.94 -15.28
C TYR A 32 -8.04 6.69 -16.80
N GLN A 33 -8.25 5.47 -17.25
CA GLN A 33 -8.29 5.13 -18.68
C GLN A 33 -9.51 5.71 -19.41
N ARG A 34 -10.60 6.00 -18.69
CA ARG A 34 -11.89 6.40 -19.26
C ARG A 34 -12.28 7.84 -18.91
N ALA A 35 -11.47 8.50 -18.09
CA ALA A 35 -11.73 9.85 -17.61
C ALA A 35 -11.77 10.84 -18.77
N SER A 36 -12.86 11.60 -18.84
CA SER A 36 -13.10 12.59 -19.88
C SER A 36 -13.76 13.86 -19.36
N LYS A 37 -14.36 13.83 -18.17
CA LYS A 37 -15.08 14.94 -17.54
C LYS A 37 -14.60 15.20 -16.12
N ASP A 38 -14.92 16.36 -15.58
CA ASP A 38 -14.46 16.78 -14.24
C ASP A 38 -14.94 15.87 -13.09
N GLU A 39 -16.12 15.28 -13.22
CA GLU A 39 -16.63 14.28 -12.27
C GLU A 39 -15.72 13.04 -12.20
N ASP A 40 -15.15 12.61 -13.34
CA ASP A 40 -14.23 11.48 -13.39
C ASP A 40 -12.94 11.78 -12.62
N TYR A 41 -12.40 12.99 -12.78
CA TYR A 41 -11.19 13.41 -12.06
C TYR A 41 -11.42 13.46 -10.54
N THR A 42 -12.59 13.91 -10.11
CA THR A 42 -12.97 13.92 -8.69
C THR A 42 -13.06 12.50 -8.12
N ALA A 43 -13.68 11.57 -8.85
CA ALA A 43 -13.75 10.17 -8.45
C ALA A 43 -12.35 9.52 -8.37
N ILE A 44 -11.47 9.82 -9.32
CA ILE A 44 -10.07 9.37 -9.30
C ILE A 44 -9.36 9.85 -8.03
N VAL A 45 -9.50 11.13 -7.69
CA VAL A 45 -8.89 11.71 -6.48
C VAL A 45 -9.35 10.98 -5.22
N GLU A 46 -10.65 10.69 -5.08
CA GLU A 46 -11.16 9.96 -3.91
C GLU A 46 -10.61 8.53 -3.81
N HIS A 47 -10.39 7.88 -4.95
CA HIS A 47 -9.73 6.58 -4.97
C HIS A 47 -8.23 6.66 -4.64
N VAL A 48 -7.52 7.71 -5.07
CA VAL A 48 -6.12 7.96 -4.67
C VAL A 48 -6.02 8.16 -3.15
N LYS A 49 -6.90 8.98 -2.56
CA LYS A 49 -6.97 9.16 -1.09
C LYS A 49 -7.24 7.83 -0.38
N SER A 50 -8.13 7.01 -0.92
CA SER A 50 -8.40 5.67 -0.39
C SER A 50 -7.18 4.76 -0.43
N LEU A 51 -6.38 4.84 -1.51
CA LEU A 51 -5.14 4.08 -1.66
C LEU A 51 -4.10 4.53 -0.63
N ARG A 52 -3.95 5.84 -0.43
CA ARG A 52 -3.10 6.45 0.61
C ARG A 52 -3.47 5.98 2.01
N ALA A 53 -4.76 6.02 2.35
CA ALA A 53 -5.24 5.53 3.64
C ALA A 53 -4.90 4.05 3.84
N SER A 54 -5.05 3.23 2.80
CA SER A 54 -4.68 1.81 2.84
C SER A 54 -3.15 1.62 2.98
N ARG A 55 -2.33 2.47 2.37
CA ARG A 55 -0.87 2.47 2.51
C ARG A 55 -0.44 2.74 3.96
N ARG A 56 -1.01 3.77 4.59
CA ARG A 56 -0.74 4.11 5.99
C ARG A 56 -1.23 3.03 6.96
N ALA A 57 -2.34 2.36 6.66
CA ALA A 57 -2.78 1.20 7.43
C ALA A 57 -1.80 0.03 7.31
N LEU A 58 -1.34 -0.31 6.09
CA LEU A 58 -0.34 -1.35 5.88
C LEU A 58 0.99 -1.04 6.60
N LEU A 59 1.46 0.21 6.54
CA LEU A 59 2.64 0.66 7.29
C LEU A 59 2.54 0.39 8.79
N ARG A 60 1.36 0.64 9.39
CA ARG A 60 1.11 0.35 10.81
C ARG A 60 1.18 -1.14 11.09
N VAL A 61 0.51 -1.96 10.28
CA VAL A 61 0.55 -3.42 10.41
C VAL A 61 1.98 -3.96 10.31
N LEU A 62 2.78 -3.50 9.35
CA LEU A 62 4.18 -3.91 9.21
C LEU A 62 5.04 -3.56 10.43
N ARG A 63 4.80 -2.38 11.02
CA ARG A 63 5.50 -1.95 12.25
C ARG A 63 5.11 -2.79 13.46
N GLU A 64 3.85 -3.20 13.56
CA GLU A 64 3.37 -4.08 14.63
C GLU A 64 3.88 -5.51 14.44
N LEU A 65 3.87 -6.04 13.22
CA LEU A 65 4.41 -7.37 12.89
C LEU A 65 5.86 -7.56 13.33
N ARG A 66 6.69 -6.51 13.28
CA ARG A 66 8.08 -6.59 13.76
C ARG A 66 8.21 -6.68 15.28
N LYS A 67 7.21 -6.23 16.02
CA LYS A 67 7.21 -6.22 17.50
C LYS A 67 6.68 -7.51 18.10
N VAL A 68 5.97 -8.32 17.32
CA VAL A 68 5.43 -9.60 17.74
C VAL A 68 6.32 -10.75 17.29
N GLU A 69 6.25 -11.86 18.01
CA GLU A 69 6.88 -13.12 17.60
C GLU A 69 5.92 -13.87 16.67
N LEU A 70 6.38 -14.21 15.47
CA LEU A 70 5.62 -15.02 14.54
C LEU A 70 5.90 -16.49 14.84
N TYR A 71 4.89 -17.33 14.76
CA TYR A 71 4.99 -18.75 15.10
C TYR A 71 4.23 -19.62 14.10
N GLY A 72 4.68 -20.87 13.97
CA GLY A 72 4.06 -21.87 13.09
C GLY A 72 3.94 -21.38 11.64
N GLU A 73 2.82 -21.72 11.01
CA GLU A 73 2.54 -21.38 9.60
C GLU A 73 2.44 -19.87 9.32
N TYR A 74 2.25 -19.04 10.35
CA TYR A 74 2.16 -17.59 10.16
C TYR A 74 3.47 -16.97 9.69
N VAL A 75 4.63 -17.60 9.96
CA VAL A 75 5.92 -17.13 9.45
C VAL A 75 5.91 -17.11 7.92
N ASP A 76 5.59 -18.26 7.31
CA ASP A 76 5.58 -18.42 5.85
C ASP A 76 4.49 -17.60 5.18
N LEU A 77 3.30 -17.53 5.80
CA LEU A 77 2.17 -16.75 5.27
C LEU A 77 2.46 -15.25 5.28
N VAL A 78 3.00 -14.71 6.39
CA VAL A 78 3.39 -13.30 6.47
C VAL A 78 4.54 -13.01 5.51
N GLU A 79 5.57 -13.87 5.47
CA GLU A 79 6.69 -13.70 4.53
C GLU A 79 6.21 -13.65 3.08
N THR A 80 5.31 -14.56 2.69
CA THR A 80 4.76 -14.63 1.33
C THR A 80 4.03 -13.34 0.96
N ILE A 81 3.12 -12.85 1.83
CA ILE A 81 2.36 -11.64 1.54
C ILE A 81 3.28 -10.41 1.49
N VAL A 82 4.17 -10.25 2.48
CA VAL A 82 5.11 -9.12 2.51
C VAL A 82 6.04 -9.16 1.30
N GLY A 83 6.52 -10.35 0.92
CA GLY A 83 7.37 -10.58 -0.23
C GLY A 83 6.68 -10.21 -1.54
N TYR A 84 5.42 -10.61 -1.73
CA TYR A 84 4.60 -10.22 -2.88
C TYR A 84 4.45 -8.70 -2.97
N VAL A 85 4.09 -8.02 -1.87
CA VAL A 85 3.91 -6.56 -1.88
C VAL A 85 5.23 -5.87 -2.23
N TYR A 86 6.34 -6.31 -1.64
CA TYR A 86 7.66 -5.76 -1.90
C TYR A 86 8.09 -5.92 -3.36
N ALA A 87 7.94 -7.13 -3.92
CA ALA A 87 8.41 -7.45 -5.27
C ALA A 87 7.51 -6.89 -6.37
N VAL A 88 6.19 -6.87 -6.16
CA VAL A 88 5.20 -6.60 -7.21
C VAL A 88 4.28 -5.45 -6.84
N GLY A 89 3.68 -5.49 -5.65
CA GLY A 89 2.64 -4.54 -5.24
C GLY A 89 3.08 -3.07 -5.26
N ILE A 90 4.31 -2.78 -4.83
CA ILE A 90 4.88 -1.42 -4.87
C ILE A 90 5.03 -0.92 -6.31
N HIS A 91 5.53 -1.77 -7.21
CA HIS A 91 5.78 -1.38 -8.59
C HIS A 91 4.46 -1.04 -9.31
N ILE A 92 3.45 -1.92 -9.16
CA ILE A 92 2.11 -1.69 -9.70
C ILE A 92 1.53 -0.35 -9.21
N GLU A 93 1.68 -0.04 -7.92
CA GLU A 93 1.14 1.21 -7.37
C GLU A 93 1.90 2.45 -7.87
N LYS A 94 3.23 2.37 -8.01
CA LYS A 94 4.03 3.47 -8.57
C LYS A 94 3.61 3.79 -9.99
N GLU A 95 3.52 2.79 -10.86
CA GLU A 95 3.06 2.97 -12.24
C GLU A 95 1.65 3.54 -12.31
N LEU A 96 0.76 3.03 -11.46
CA LEU A 96 -0.62 3.50 -11.38
C LEU A 96 -0.69 4.97 -10.99
N LEU A 97 0.02 5.38 -9.95
CA LEU A 97 0.03 6.78 -9.50
C LEU A 97 0.66 7.72 -10.52
N ALA A 98 1.70 7.29 -11.24
CA ALA A 98 2.28 8.05 -12.33
C ALA A 98 1.23 8.30 -13.43
N ALA A 99 0.58 7.25 -13.93
CA ALA A 99 -0.46 7.36 -14.95
C ALA A 99 -1.67 8.20 -14.48
N VAL A 100 -2.09 8.03 -13.23
CA VAL A 100 -3.16 8.86 -12.63
C VAL A 100 -2.74 10.32 -12.58
N SER A 101 -1.50 10.63 -12.22
CA SER A 101 -1.02 12.02 -12.17
C SER A 101 -1.07 12.70 -13.54
N GLU A 102 -0.68 11.99 -14.61
CA GLU A 102 -0.76 12.50 -15.99
C GLU A 102 -2.20 12.78 -16.44
N VAL A 103 -3.15 11.94 -16.02
CA VAL A 103 -4.58 12.16 -16.31
C VAL A 103 -5.10 13.37 -15.54
N LEU A 104 -4.75 13.49 -14.26
CA LEU A 104 -5.18 14.60 -13.41
C LEU A 104 -4.55 15.95 -13.80
N GLU A 105 -3.42 15.97 -14.51
CA GLU A 105 -2.84 17.21 -15.05
C GLU A 105 -3.74 17.88 -16.10
N LYS A 106 -4.62 17.10 -16.75
CA LYS A 106 -5.59 17.62 -17.72
C LYS A 106 -6.72 18.41 -17.04
N GLY A 107 -7.00 18.12 -15.78
CA GLY A 107 -8.00 18.81 -14.96
C GLY A 107 -7.42 20.04 -14.28
N ARG A 108 -7.96 21.24 -14.57
CA ARG A 108 -7.48 22.48 -13.93
C ARG A 108 -7.72 22.48 -12.41
N SER A 109 -8.77 21.81 -11.95
CA SER A 109 -9.16 21.71 -10.53
C SER A 109 -8.33 20.71 -9.73
N THR A 110 -7.50 19.87 -10.39
CA THR A 110 -6.79 18.75 -9.74
C THR A 110 -5.29 18.93 -9.64
N LYS A 111 -4.75 20.11 -9.99
CA LYS A 111 -3.31 20.40 -9.93
C LYS A 111 -2.70 20.21 -8.55
N GLU A 112 -3.38 20.63 -7.49
CA GLU A 112 -2.91 20.44 -6.11
C GLU A 112 -2.73 18.95 -5.77
N TYR A 113 -3.63 18.10 -6.25
CA TYR A 113 -3.55 16.65 -6.05
C TYR A 113 -2.43 15.99 -6.86
N VAL A 114 -2.09 16.51 -8.04
CA VAL A 114 -0.94 16.03 -8.81
C VAL A 114 0.35 16.23 -8.01
N ASP A 115 0.52 17.41 -7.40
CA ASP A 115 1.67 17.70 -6.54
C ASP A 115 1.68 16.81 -5.29
N GLU A 116 0.51 16.57 -4.70
CA GLU A 116 0.38 15.66 -3.57
C GLU A 116 0.79 14.22 -3.93
N ILE A 117 0.37 13.71 -5.10
CA ILE A 117 0.79 12.39 -5.59
C ILE A 117 2.32 12.33 -5.73
N ARG A 118 2.91 13.33 -6.40
CA ARG A 118 4.34 13.35 -6.72
C ARG A 118 5.22 13.47 -5.47
N LYS A 119 4.80 14.25 -4.47
CA LYS A 119 5.61 14.55 -3.29
C LYS A 119 5.29 13.66 -2.10
N VAL A 120 4.01 13.46 -1.82
CA VAL A 120 3.54 12.74 -0.63
C VAL A 120 3.40 11.26 -0.93
N ASP A 121 2.62 10.89 -1.95
CA ASP A 121 2.33 9.47 -2.18
C ASP A 121 3.56 8.66 -2.63
N MET A 122 4.43 9.25 -3.45
CA MET A 122 5.68 8.60 -3.85
C MET A 122 6.64 8.43 -2.65
N ALA A 123 6.76 9.43 -1.78
CA ALA A 123 7.58 9.34 -0.58
C ALA A 123 7.06 8.28 0.40
N GLU A 124 5.74 8.20 0.59
CA GLU A 124 5.14 7.14 1.42
C GLU A 124 5.33 5.74 0.80
N LEU A 125 5.40 5.62 -0.53
CA LEU A 125 5.74 4.35 -1.19
C LEU A 125 7.19 3.94 -0.97
N GLU A 126 8.12 4.90 -0.97
CA GLU A 126 9.51 4.64 -0.58
C GLU A 126 9.63 4.21 0.88
N GLU A 127 8.90 4.88 1.78
CA GLU A 127 8.79 4.46 3.17
C GLU A 127 8.24 3.03 3.28
N LEU A 128 7.13 2.73 2.60
CA LEU A 128 6.57 1.38 2.59
C LEU A 128 7.57 0.34 2.05
N THR A 129 8.34 0.68 1.02
CA THR A 129 9.39 -0.20 0.47
C THR A 129 10.43 -0.55 1.54
N ARG A 130 10.94 0.46 2.27
CA ARG A 130 11.92 0.26 3.36
C ARG A 130 11.34 -0.57 4.50
N GLU A 131 10.08 -0.34 4.84
CA GLU A 131 9.38 -1.03 5.92
C GLU A 131 9.12 -2.49 5.58
N LEU A 132 8.72 -2.79 4.34
CA LEU A 132 8.58 -4.16 3.82
C LEU A 132 9.91 -4.91 3.84
N GLU A 133 10.99 -4.29 3.34
CA GLU A 133 12.32 -4.89 3.33
C GLU A 133 12.82 -5.19 4.76
N SER A 134 12.62 -4.24 5.68
CA SER A 134 12.98 -4.39 7.09
C SER A 134 12.21 -5.52 7.75
N THR A 135 10.91 -5.65 7.44
CA THR A 135 10.07 -6.74 7.95
C THR A 135 10.52 -8.10 7.39
N LEU A 136 10.83 -8.20 6.10
CA LEU A 136 11.36 -9.45 5.52
C LEU A 136 12.68 -9.87 6.16
N LYS A 137 13.61 -8.92 6.37
CA LYS A 137 14.88 -9.21 7.06
C LYS A 137 14.65 -9.70 8.48
N ALA A 138 13.72 -9.09 9.21
CA ALA A 138 13.39 -9.49 10.58
C ALA A 138 12.79 -10.91 10.63
N ILE A 139 11.93 -11.27 9.69
CA ILE A 139 11.34 -12.61 9.60
C ILE A 139 12.44 -13.66 9.31
N LYS A 140 13.28 -13.40 8.29
CA LYS A 140 14.36 -14.33 7.91
C LYS A 140 15.41 -14.54 9.00
N ALA A 141 15.78 -13.48 9.72
CA ALA A 141 16.74 -13.57 10.82
C ALA A 141 16.25 -14.50 11.94
N ARG A 142 14.94 -14.50 12.21
CA ARG A 142 14.31 -15.36 13.23
C ARG A 142 14.11 -16.80 12.78
N ALA A 143 14.03 -17.05 11.47
CA ALA A 143 13.94 -18.41 10.92
C ALA A 143 15.29 -19.15 10.93
N GLN A 144 16.41 -18.43 11.12
CA GLN A 144 17.76 -18.99 11.16
C GLN A 144 18.33 -19.19 12.57
N SER A 145 17.62 -18.70 13.60
CA SER A 145 17.95 -18.82 15.02
C SER A 145 17.20 -19.97 15.68
#